data_AF-A0A7J0A8K5-F1
#
_entry.id   AF-A0A7J0A8K5-F1
#
_cell.length_a   1.000
_cell.length_b   1.000
_cell.length_c   1.000
_cell.angle_alpha   90.00
_cell.angle_beta   90.00
_cell.angle_gamma   90.00
#
_symmetry.space_group_name_H-M   'P 1'
#
loop_
_entity.id
_entity.type
_entity.pdbx_description
1 polymer ?
#
loop_
_entity_poly.entity_id
_entity_poly.type
_entity_poly.pdbx_seq_one_letter_code
_entity_poly.pdbx_strand_id
1 'polypeptide(L)' 'MEFKLEGSAEEALRQINEKNYAQPFAADPRRLFKIGINFGSRTRNIERWIVE' A
#
# COMPACT_ATOMS: atom_id res chain seq x y z
N MET A 1 4.65 0.90 -4.80
CA MET A 1 3.39 0.17 -5.03
C MET A 1 3.70 -1.29 -4.78
N GLU A 2 3.12 -1.90 -3.75
CA GLU A 2 3.39 -3.30 -3.37
C GLU A 2 2.09 -4.11 -3.52
N PHE A 3 2.14 -5.26 -4.18
CA PHE A 3 0.97 -6.08 -4.51
C PHE A 3 0.94 -7.31 -3.63
N LYS A 4 -0.14 -7.47 -2.86
CA LYS A 4 -0.46 -8.70 -2.13
C LYS A 4 -1.72 -9.31 -2.72
N LEU A 5 -1.63 -10.57 -3.12
CA LEU A 5 -2.78 -11.43 -3.40
C LEU A 5 -3.16 -12.08 -2.07
N GLU A 6 -4.42 -11.92 -1.63
CA GLU A 6 -4.97 -12.49 -0.38
C GLU A 6 -4.58 -11.77 0.94
N GLY A 7 -4.55 -10.43 0.97
CA GLY A 7 -4.29 -9.67 2.21
C GLY A 7 -5.09 -8.37 2.30
N SER A 8 -5.32 -7.85 3.51
CA SER A 8 -6.13 -6.63 3.70
C SER A 8 -5.39 -5.35 3.28
N ALA A 9 -6.14 -4.31 2.87
CA ALA A 9 -5.55 -3.02 2.45
C ALA A 9 -4.72 -2.38 3.59
N GLU A 10 -5.14 -2.60 4.84
CA GLU A 10 -4.41 -2.19 6.04
C GLU A 10 -3.10 -2.96 6.22
N GLU A 11 -3.07 -4.26 5.94
CA GLU A 11 -1.83 -5.05 5.99
C GLU A 11 -0.84 -4.60 4.92
N ALA A 12 -1.32 -4.24 3.73
CA ALA A 12 -0.48 -3.66 2.67
C ALA A 12 0.13 -2.33 3.13
N LEU A 13 -0.66 -1.44 3.73
CA LEU A 13 -0.17 -0.18 4.33
C LEU A 13 0.84 -0.43 5.45
N ARG A 14 0.55 -1.37 6.35
CA ARG A 14 1.42 -1.73 7.45
C ARG A 14 2.76 -2.28 6.95
N GLN A 15 2.74 -3.06 5.87
CA GLN A 15 3.95 -3.58 5.23
C GLN A 15 4.77 -2.45 4.56
N ILE A 16 4.11 -1.47 3.94
CA ILE A 16 4.77 -0.25 3.43
C ILE A 16 5.46 0.52 4.56
N ASN A 17 4.81 0.63 5.72
CA ASN A 17 5.35 1.27 6.91
C ASN A 17 6.51 0.46 7.54
N GLU A 18 6.36 -0.85 7.72
CA GLU A 18 7.41 -1.72 8.28
C GLU A 18 8.67 -1.76 7.41
N LYS A 19 8.49 -1.84 6.08
CA LYS A 19 9.62 -1.81 5.14
C LYS A 19 10.22 -0.43 4.95
N ASN A 20 9.68 0.61 5.60
CA ASN A 20 10.18 1.98 5.55
C ASN A 20 10.38 2.50 4.13
N TYR A 21 9.53 2.10 3.18
CA TYR A 21 9.64 2.55 1.78
C TYR A 21 9.51 4.05 1.61
N ALA A 22 8.88 4.74 2.56
CA ALA A 22 8.76 6.20 2.58
C ALA A 22 10.06 6.91 3.04
N GLN A 23 10.95 6.21 3.76
CA GLN A 23 12.15 6.78 4.36
C GLN A 23 13.15 7.37 3.33
N PRO A 24 13.45 6.72 2.18
CA PRO A 24 14.32 7.31 1.16
C PRO A 24 13.69 8.52 0.44
N PHE A 25 12.37 8.68 0.51
CA PHE A 25 11.67 9.81 -0.08
C PHE A 25 11.36 10.92 0.94
N ALA A 26 11.72 10.76 2.22
CA ALA A 26 11.47 11.77 3.25
C ALA A 26 12.18 13.10 2.98
N ALA A 27 13.24 13.10 2.16
CA ALA A 27 13.93 14.29 1.69
C ALA A 27 13.34 14.90 0.40
N ASP A 28 12.33 14.26 -0.21
CA ASP A 28 11.66 14.75 -1.41
C ASP A 28 10.63 15.84 -1.02
N PRO A 29 10.62 17.01 -1.68
CA PRO A 29 9.64 18.06 -1.43
C PRO A 29 8.21 17.71 -1.88
N ARG A 30 7.99 16.59 -2.58
CA ARG A 30 6.68 16.14 -3.06
C ARG A 30 5.91 15.43 -1.94
N ARG A 31 4.57 15.55 -1.98
CA ARG A 31 3.70 14.81 -1.06
C ARG A 31 3.82 13.31 -1.32
N LEU A 32 4.32 12.58 -0.32
CA LEU A 32 4.30 11.13 -0.31
C LEU A 32 2.90 10.64 0.01
N PHE A 33 2.40 9.73 -0.82
CA PHE A 33 1.15 9.02 -0.58
C PHE A 33 1.47 7.53 -0.43
N LYS A 34 1.09 6.94 0.69
CA LYS A 34 1.16 5.51 0.93
C LYS A 34 -0.19 4.93 0.53
N ILE A 35 -0.18 4.00 -0.41
CA ILE A 35 -1.41 3.41 -0.92
C ILE A 35 -1.37 1.90 -0.68
N GLY A 36 -2.25 1.42 0.19
CA GLY A 36 -2.49 0.00 0.41
C GLY A 36 -3.68 -0.45 -0.42
N ILE A 37 -3.48 -1.44 -1.29
CA ILE A 37 -4.53 -1.97 -2.17
C ILE A 37 -4.74 -3.45 -1.86
N ASN A 38 -5.99 -3.83 -1.62
CA ASN A 38 -6.43 -5.23 -1.51
C ASN A 38 -7.05 -5.68 -2.83
N PHE A 39 -6.52 -6.76 -3.38
CA PHE A 39 -7.05 -7.43 -4.57
C PHE A 39 -7.79 -8.70 -4.17
N GLY A 40 -9.07 -8.76 -4.49
CA GLY A 40 -9.89 -9.96 -4.31
C GLY A 40 -9.52 -10.98 -5.38
N SER A 41 -9.01 -12.14 -4.96
CA SER A 41 -8.66 -13.24 -5.87
C SER A 41 -9.88 -13.79 -6.63
N ARG A 42 -11.06 -13.80 -5.98
CA ARG A 42 -12.33 -14.27 -6.57
C ARG A 42 -12.86 -13.35 -7.66
N THR A 43 -12.74 -12.04 -7.47
CA THR A 43 -13.26 -11.02 -8.39
C THR A 43 -12.20 -10.50 -9.35
N ARG A 44 -10.91 -10.87 -9.17
CA ARG A 44 -9.75 -10.34 -9.91
C ARG A 44 -9.77 -8.81 -10.01
N ASN A 45 -10.32 -8.15 -9.00
CA ASN A 45 -10.55 -6.71 -8.95
C ASN A 45 -10.11 -6.15 -7.60
N ILE A 46 -9.95 -4.84 -7.55
CA ILE A 46 -9.63 -4.13 -6.31
C ILE A 46 -10.87 -4.16 -5.43
N GLU A 47 -10.79 -4.85 -4.28
CA GLU A 47 -11.89 -4.88 -3.31
C GLU A 47 -11.87 -3.65 -2.40
N ARG A 48 -10.67 -3.20 -2.01
CA ARG A 48 -10.52 -2.04 -1.12
C ARG A 48 -9.15 -1.40 -1.33
N TRP A 49 -9.10 -0.08 -1.24
CA TRP A 49 -7.84 0.66 -1.17
C TRP A 49 -7.91 1.75 -0.10
N ILE A 50 -6.76 2.06 0.51
CA ILE A 50 -6.61 3.10 1.52
C ILE A 50 -5.39 3.95 1.13
N VAL A 51 -5.52 5.26 1.27
CA VAL A 51 -4.48 6.25 0.99
C VAL A 51 -4.16 7.00 2.28
N GLU A 52 -2.87 7.05 2.64
CA GLU A 52 -2.32 7.76 3.80
C GLU A 52 -1.21 8.73 3.37
#